data_AF-A0A556AXN4-F1
#
_entry.id   AF-A0A556AXN4-F1
#
_cell.length_a   1.000
_cell.length_b   1.000
_cell.length_c   1.000
_cell.angle_alpha   90.00
_cell.angle_beta   90.00
_cell.angle_gamma   90.00
#
_symmetry.space_group_name_H-M   'P 1'
#
loop_
_entity.id
_entity.type
_entity.pdbx_description
1 polymer ?
#
loop_
_entity_poly.entity_id
_entity_poly.type
_entity_poly.pdbx_seq_one_letter_code
_entity_poly.pdbx_strand_id
1 'polypeptide(L)'
;KFCRSGKTNLCSAVRETQGKGLMPDGTTRFSYKGEPLYHYMGTSTFSEYTVVNEINLAKIDENAPLDKVALLGCGVTTGIGAVHNTAKVEEG
;
A
#
# COMPACT_ATOMS: atom_id res chain seq x y z
N LYS A 1 1.60 0.91 18.01
CA LYS A 1 0.67 1.84 18.71
C LYS A 1 -0.52 2.22 17.83
N PHE A 2 -0.32 2.74 16.61
CA PHE A 2 -1.42 3.23 15.76
C PHE A 2 -2.41 2.16 15.30
N CYS A 3 -1.93 0.99 14.84
CA CYS A 3 -2.80 -0.08 14.34
C CYS A 3 -3.82 -0.61 15.35
N ARG A 4 -3.57 -0.46 16.66
CA ARG A 4 -4.47 -0.90 17.74
C ARG A 4 -5.28 0.24 18.36
N SER A 5 -5.16 1.46 17.85
CA SER A 5 -5.70 2.65 18.52
C SER A 5 -7.18 2.88 18.28
N GLY A 6 -7.78 2.28 17.24
CA GLY A 6 -9.15 2.59 16.79
C GLY A 6 -9.34 4.01 16.23
N LYS A 7 -8.28 4.84 16.21
CA LYS A 7 -8.35 6.25 15.81
C LYS A 7 -7.78 6.54 14.42
N THR A 8 -6.98 5.62 13.87
CA THR A 8 -6.31 5.82 12.59
C THR A 8 -6.01 4.48 11.91
N ASN A 9 -5.96 4.50 10.58
CA ASN A 9 -5.49 3.42 9.72
C ASN A 9 -4.01 3.59 9.31
N LEU A 10 -3.32 4.64 9.77
CA LEU A 10 -1.93 4.90 9.40
C LEU A 10 -0.97 4.00 10.19
N CYS A 11 -0.50 2.91 9.58
CA CYS A 11 0.52 2.05 10.17
C CYS A 11 1.86 2.77 10.31
N SER A 12 2.51 2.60 11.47
CA SER A 12 3.84 3.19 11.74
C SER A 12 5.00 2.22 11.46
N ALA A 13 4.73 0.93 11.25
CA ALA A 13 5.77 -0.11 11.23
C ALA A 13 6.72 -0.02 10.02
N VAL A 14 6.22 0.41 8.86
CA VAL A 14 7.01 0.55 7.62
C VAL A 14 7.23 2.01 7.22
N ARG A 15 6.69 2.96 8.00
CA ARG A 15 6.65 4.38 7.65
C ARG A 15 8.06 4.97 7.46
N GLU A 16 9.01 4.50 8.27
CA GLU A 16 10.39 5.01 8.23
C GLU A 16 11.13 4.62 6.94
N THR A 17 10.96 3.39 6.44
CA THR A 17 11.65 2.90 5.25
C THR A 17 10.87 3.18 3.97
N GLN A 18 9.54 3.23 4.04
CA GLN A 18 8.67 3.52 2.89
C GLN A 18 9.05 4.85 2.21
N GLY A 19 9.26 5.92 2.99
CA GLY A 19 9.65 7.23 2.45
C GLY A 19 11.08 7.29 1.89
N LYS A 20 11.93 6.34 2.28
CA LYS A 20 13.32 6.19 1.80
C LYS A 20 13.41 5.28 0.56
N GLY A 21 12.29 4.67 0.15
CA GLY A 21 12.24 3.70 -0.94
C GLY A 21 12.96 2.38 -0.65
N LEU A 22 12.97 1.97 0.61
CA LEU A 22 13.66 0.77 1.09
C LEU A 22 12.68 -0.23 1.72
N MET A 23 13.07 -1.51 1.67
CA MET A 23 12.44 -2.55 2.47
C MET A 23 12.73 -2.33 3.96
N PRO A 24 11.97 -2.98 4.88
CA PRO A 24 12.18 -2.79 6.32
C PRO A 24 13.57 -3.19 6.84
N ASP A 25 14.29 -4.02 6.10
CA ASP A 25 15.69 -4.38 6.39
C ASP A 25 16.71 -3.33 5.87
N GLY A 26 16.24 -2.21 5.33
CA GLY A 26 17.09 -1.13 4.82
C GLY A 26 17.68 -1.36 3.43
N THR A 27 17.24 -2.39 2.70
CA THR A 27 17.77 -2.73 1.38
C THR A 27 16.72 -2.58 0.26
N THR A 28 17.13 -2.69 -1.00
CA THR A 28 16.22 -2.80 -2.15
C THR A 28 16.16 -4.23 -2.69
N ARG A 29 15.15 -4.51 -3.52
CA ARG A 29 14.99 -5.77 -4.27
C ARG A 29 15.13 -5.58 -5.77
N PHE A 30 15.29 -4.33 -6.21
CA PHE A 30 15.41 -3.98 -7.60
C PHE A 30 16.82 -3.50 -7.90
N SER A 31 17.33 -3.94 -9.05
CA SER A 31 18.53 -3.40 -9.67
C SER A 31 18.32 -3.37 -11.18
N TYR A 32 18.99 -2.44 -11.84
CA TYR A 32 18.99 -2.34 -13.29
C TYR A 32 20.38 -1.92 -13.76
N LYS A 33 20.98 -2.74 -14.63
CA LYS A 33 22.35 -2.52 -15.14
C LYS A 33 23.40 -2.38 -14.02
N GLY A 34 23.25 -3.13 -12.93
CA GLY A 34 24.15 -3.09 -11.78
C GLY A 34 23.87 -1.98 -10.78
N GLU A 35 22.98 -1.04 -11.11
CA GLU A 35 22.60 0.05 -10.20
C GLU A 35 21.34 -0.31 -9.40
N PRO A 36 21.30 -0.02 -8.08
CA PRO A 36 20.12 -0.24 -7.26
C PRO A 36 18.99 0.70 -7.68
N LEU A 37 17.77 0.17 -7.80
CA LEU A 37 16.55 0.95 -7.96
C LEU A 37 15.77 0.95 -6.65
N TYR A 38 15.23 2.08 -6.25
CA TYR A 38 14.45 2.17 -5.01
C TYR A 38 13.00 1.72 -5.20
N HIS A 39 12.42 1.21 -4.12
CA HIS A 39 11.00 0.90 -4.08
C HIS A 39 10.16 2.16 -4.04
N TYR A 40 8.94 2.09 -4.57
CA TYR A 40 7.95 3.14 -4.42
C TYR A 40 6.80 2.68 -3.54
N MET A 41 6.52 3.43 -2.48
CA MET A 41 5.43 3.20 -1.53
C MET A 41 5.37 1.77 -0.95
N GLY A 42 6.49 1.04 -0.97
CA GLY A 42 6.57 -0.36 -0.52
C GLY A 42 5.74 -1.33 -1.37
N THR A 43 5.43 -0.99 -2.62
CA THR A 43 4.62 -1.80 -3.55
C THR A 43 5.30 -1.98 -4.91
N SER A 44 5.78 -0.90 -5.53
CA SER A 44 6.53 -0.93 -6.80
C SER A 44 5.84 -1.75 -7.91
N THR A 45 4.57 -1.45 -8.18
CA THR A 45 3.69 -2.27 -9.04
C THR A 45 3.94 -2.14 -10.55
N PHE A 46 4.88 -1.29 -10.97
CA PHE A 46 5.27 -1.13 -12.38
C PHE A 46 6.45 -2.05 -12.74
N SER A 47 6.29 -3.33 -12.42
CA SER A 47 7.23 -4.42 -12.72
C SER A 47 6.43 -5.71 -12.83
N GLU A 48 6.86 -6.64 -13.69
CA GLU A 48 6.23 -7.97 -13.82
C GLU A 48 6.26 -8.73 -12.49
N TYR A 49 7.28 -8.48 -11.66
CA TYR A 49 7.41 -9.03 -10.31
C TYR A 49 7.81 -7.95 -9.31
N THR A 50 7.28 -8.04 -8.11
CA THR A 50 7.65 -7.19 -6.97
C THR A 50 7.77 -8.01 -5.70
N VAL A 51 8.58 -7.51 -4.77
CA VAL A 51 8.73 -8.09 -3.43
C VAL A 51 8.21 -7.07 -2.44
N VAL A 52 7.20 -7.45 -1.67
CA VAL A 52 6.57 -6.60 -0.66
C VAL A 52 6.74 -7.19 0.72
N ASN A 53 6.71 -6.35 1.76
CA ASN A 53 6.59 -6.85 3.12
C ASN A 53 5.17 -7.38 3.33
N GLU A 54 5.04 -8.47 4.09
CA GLU A 54 3.75 -9.11 4.40
C GLU A 54 2.70 -8.10 4.93
N ILE A 55 3.11 -7.12 5.74
CA ILE A 55 2.17 -6.14 6.32
C ILE A 55 1.57 -5.17 5.29
N ASN A 56 2.12 -5.12 4.06
CA ASN A 56 1.60 -4.32 2.95
C ASN A 56 0.69 -5.14 2.01
N LEU A 57 0.51 -6.44 2.27
CA LEU A 57 -0.26 -7.34 1.43
C LEU A 57 -1.59 -7.67 2.09
N ALA A 58 -2.68 -7.60 1.31
CA ALA A 58 -3.98 -8.10 1.72
C ALA A 58 -4.43 -9.19 0.73
N LYS A 59 -4.69 -10.40 1.25
CA LYS A 59 -5.28 -11.47 0.45
C LYS A 59 -6.73 -11.11 0.11
N ILE A 60 -7.09 -11.27 -1.16
CA ILE A 60 -8.45 -11.04 -1.66
C ILE A 60 -9.06 -12.36 -2.18
N ASP A 61 -10.33 -12.31 -2.58
CA ASP A 61 -11.03 -13.43 -3.21
C ASP A 61 -10.30 -13.88 -4.48
N GLU A 62 -10.14 -15.19 -4.64
CA GLU A 62 -9.44 -15.80 -5.79
C GLU A 62 -10.20 -15.64 -7.11
N ASN A 63 -11.52 -15.41 -7.05
CA ASN A 63 -12.38 -15.22 -8.21
C ASN A 63 -12.56 -13.74 -8.57
N ALA A 64 -11.92 -12.81 -7.84
CA ALA A 64 -12.03 -11.39 -8.12
C ALA A 64 -11.36 -11.03 -9.46
N PRO A 65 -12.04 -10.27 -10.35
CA PRO A 65 -11.45 -9.83 -11.61
C PRO A 65 -10.35 -8.78 -11.36
N LEU A 66 -9.08 -9.21 -11.45
CA LEU A 66 -7.90 -8.42 -11.06
C LEU A 66 -7.76 -7.09 -11.83
N ASP A 67 -8.18 -7.06 -13.09
CA ASP A 67 -8.22 -5.87 -13.94
C ASP A 67 -9.12 -4.76 -13.39
N LYS A 68 -10.15 -5.13 -12.62
CA LYS A 68 -11.08 -4.20 -11.98
C LYS A 68 -10.66 -3.89 -10.55
N VAL A 69 -10.37 -4.93 -9.76
CA VAL A 69 -10.10 -4.77 -8.33
C VAL A 69 -8.74 -4.14 -8.03
N ALA A 70 -7.83 -4.07 -8.99
CA ALA A 70 -6.59 -3.29 -8.87
C ALA A 70 -6.84 -1.83 -8.41
N LEU A 71 -7.96 -1.24 -8.83
CA LEU A 71 -8.34 0.13 -8.44
C LEU A 71 -8.65 0.27 -6.94
N LEU A 72 -8.99 -0.83 -6.26
CA LEU A 72 -9.22 -0.85 -4.80
C LEU A 72 -7.93 -0.68 -4.00
N GLY A 73 -6.75 -0.89 -4.61
CA GLY A 73 -5.46 -0.72 -3.95
C GLY A 73 -5.11 0.74 -3.60
N CYS A 74 -5.81 1.72 -4.17
CA CYS A 74 -5.56 3.14 -3.88
C CYS A 74 -6.80 4.02 -4.06
N GLY A 75 -7.06 4.47 -5.29
CA GLY A 75 -7.95 5.62 -5.54
C GLY A 75 -9.40 5.39 -5.12
N VAL A 76 -9.96 4.21 -5.44
CA VAL A 76 -11.39 3.92 -5.18
C VAL A 76 -11.67 3.83 -3.69
N THR A 77 -10.87 3.06 -2.95
CA THR A 77 -11.04 2.91 -1.50
C THR A 77 -10.76 4.20 -0.75
N THR A 78 -9.79 5.02 -1.23
CA THR A 78 -9.53 6.35 -0.68
C THR A 78 -10.74 7.27 -0.84
N GLY A 79 -11.33 7.33 -2.04
CA GLY A 79 -12.50 8.17 -2.30
C GLY A 79 -13.73 7.75 -1.48
N ILE A 80 -14.06 6.46 -1.49
CA ILE A 80 -15.16 5.91 -0.69
C ILE A 80 -14.94 6.18 0.81
N GLY A 81 -13.73 5.93 1.31
CA GLY A 81 -13.38 6.18 2.70
C GLY A 81 -13.44 7.66 3.08
N ALA A 82 -13.07 8.58 2.19
CA ALA A 82 -13.14 10.01 2.43
C ALA A 82 -14.59 10.46 2.69
N VAL A 83 -15.54 9.97 1.89
CA VAL A 83 -16.97 10.30 2.04
C VAL A 83 -17.56 9.66 3.30
N HIS A 84 -17.42 8.35 3.46
CA HIS A 84 -18.13 7.62 4.51
C HIS A 84 -17.44 7.65 5.87
N ASN A 85 -16.11 7.50 5.91
CA ASN A 85 -15.38 7.33 7.16
C ASN A 85 -14.85 8.66 7.72
N THR A 86 -14.44 9.58 6.85
CA THR A 86 -13.85 10.87 7.25
C THR A 86 -14.90 11.97 7.31
N ALA A 87 -15.55 12.30 6.18
CA ALA A 87 -16.51 13.39 6.09
C ALA A 87 -17.87 13.03 6.71
N LYS A 88 -18.25 11.74 6.68
CA LYS A 88 -19.53 11.23 7.17
C LYS A 88 -20.71 11.98 6.56
N VAL A 89 -20.69 12.10 5.23
CA VAL A 89 -21.75 12.78 4.47
C VAL A 89 -23.10 12.12 4.77
N GLU A 90 -24.10 12.94 5.10
CA GLU A 90 -25.48 12.51 5.35
C GLU A 90 -26.34 12.70 4.09
N GLU A 91 -27.49 12.01 4.05
CA GLU A 91 -28.50 12.24 3.03
C GLU A 91 -29.05 13.67 3.12
N GLY A 92 -29.46 14.23 1.97
CA GLY A 92 -30.00 15.58 1.85
C GLY A 92 -31.51 15.65 2.01
#